data_AF-A0A2A7WWH0-F1
#
_entry.id   AF-A0A2A7WWH0-F1
#
_cell.length_a   1.000
_cell.length_b   1.000
_cell.length_c   1.000
_cell.angle_alpha   90.00
_cell.angle_beta   90.00
_cell.angle_gamma   90.00
#
_symmetry.space_group_name_H-M   'P 1'
#
loop_
_entity.id
_entity.type
_entity.pdbx_description
1 polymer ?
#
loop_
_entity_poly.entity_id
_entity_poly.type
_entity_poly.pdbx_seq_one_letter_code
_entity_poly.pdbx_strand_id
1 'polypeptide(L)'
;MGNKKLTFVLFIIYLLALNWLVLFKLQFSFDQITRVRVINLIPLNGSVFSEVYNNIRIFVPFGIYICMLKSNWSFLKKLLSFFGLTLAFEIIQYVLAIGISDITDILANTLGGLIGIGIYELLFKIFKHRTNKFINLLALVLTSFALLFIIFIFKRHRILFM
;
A
#
# COMPACT_ATOMS: atom_id res chain seq x y z
N MET A 1 5.37 20.82 13.74
CA MET A 1 4.17 20.10 13.27
C MET A 1 4.15 20.11 11.76
N GLY A 2 4.19 18.94 11.10
CA GLY A 2 4.06 18.86 9.64
C GLY A 2 2.66 19.31 9.19
N ASN A 3 2.54 19.80 7.95
CA ASN A 3 1.26 20.23 7.38
C ASN A 3 0.30 19.02 7.29
N LYS A 4 -0.65 18.93 8.22
CA LYS A 4 -1.63 17.82 8.27
C LYS A 4 -2.47 17.72 7.00
N LYS A 5 -2.77 18.85 6.33
CA LYS A 5 -3.49 18.84 5.04
C LYS A 5 -2.66 18.17 3.96
N LEU A 6 -1.37 18.50 3.85
CA LEU A 6 -0.46 17.87 2.90
C LEU A 6 -0.34 16.36 3.16
N THR A 7 -0.17 15.94 4.42
CA THR A 7 -0.11 14.52 4.77
C THR A 7 -1.37 13.79 4.34
N PHE A 8 -2.54 14.40 4.56
CA PHE A 8 -3.81 13.82 4.16
C PHE A 8 -3.93 13.68 2.63
N VAL A 9 -3.54 14.71 1.87
CA VAL A 9 -3.55 14.64 0.39
C VAL A 9 -2.62 13.55 -0.13
N LEU A 10 -1.38 13.48 0.37
CA LEU A 10 -0.42 12.44 -0.02
C LEU A 10 -0.92 11.04 0.36
N PHE A 11 -1.58 10.92 1.52
CA PHE A 11 -2.21 9.68 1.95
C PHE A 11 -3.35 9.23 1.03
N ILE A 12 -4.19 10.15 0.55
CA ILE A 12 -5.25 9.82 -0.42
C ILE A 12 -4.65 9.34 -1.74
N ILE A 13 -3.64 10.03 -2.27
CA ILE A 13 -2.95 9.60 -3.51
C ILE A 13 -2.34 8.20 -3.31
N TYR A 14 -1.69 7.97 -2.18
CA TYR A 14 -1.16 6.67 -1.81
C TYR A 14 -2.26 5.61 -1.71
N LEU A 15 -3.39 5.89 -1.07
CA LEU A 15 -4.50 4.93 -0.94
C LEU A 15 -5.10 4.56 -2.29
N LEU A 16 -5.23 5.50 -3.23
CA LEU A 16 -5.68 5.20 -4.59
C LEU A 16 -4.70 4.25 -5.28
N ALA A 17 -3.39 4.52 -5.17
CA ALA A 17 -2.37 3.61 -5.69
C ALA A 17 -2.40 2.24 -4.99
N LEU A 18 -2.57 2.20 -3.67
CA LEU A 18 -2.63 0.95 -2.89
C LEU A 18 -3.81 0.08 -3.33
N ASN A 19 -5.01 0.67 -3.49
CA ASN A 19 -6.17 -0.05 -4.00
C ASN A 19 -5.88 -0.66 -5.37
N TRP A 20 -5.26 0.12 -6.27
CA TRP A 20 -4.88 -0.38 -7.58
C TRP A 20 -3.89 -1.54 -7.51
N LEU A 21 -2.82 -1.39 -6.72
CA LEU A 21 -1.74 -2.37 -6.60
C LEU A 21 -2.23 -3.69 -5.98
N VAL A 22 -3.03 -3.63 -4.91
CA VAL A 22 -3.48 -4.83 -4.20
C VAL A 22 -4.60 -5.54 -4.95
N LEU A 23 -5.65 -4.80 -5.36
CA LEU A 23 -6.81 -5.43 -6.00
C LEU A 23 -6.47 -6.00 -7.37
N PHE A 24 -5.65 -5.29 -8.15
CA PHE A 24 -5.34 -5.66 -9.53
C PHE A 24 -3.95 -6.26 -9.72
N LYS A 25 -3.15 -6.45 -8.66
CA LYS A 25 -1.78 -7.02 -8.73
C LYS A 25 -0.94 -6.44 -9.90
N LEU A 26 -0.96 -5.11 -10.09
CA LEU A 26 -0.27 -4.38 -11.17
C LEU A 26 -0.73 -4.67 -12.61
N GLN A 27 -1.84 -5.40 -12.82
CA GLN A 27 -2.38 -5.65 -14.15
C GLN A 27 -2.94 -4.34 -14.74
N PHE A 28 -2.46 -3.98 -15.93
CA PHE A 28 -2.88 -2.75 -16.64
C PHE A 28 -4.11 -2.97 -17.53
N SER A 29 -4.43 -4.22 -17.85
CA SER A 29 -5.59 -4.61 -18.66
C SER A 29 -6.53 -5.53 -17.89
N PHE A 30 -7.83 -5.22 -17.93
CA PHE A 30 -8.86 -6.05 -17.28
C PHE A 30 -8.94 -7.47 -17.84
N ASP A 31 -8.48 -7.67 -19.08
CA ASP A 31 -8.44 -8.98 -19.75
C ASP A 31 -7.35 -9.90 -19.20
N GLN A 32 -6.34 -9.34 -18.54
CA GLN A 32 -5.26 -10.11 -17.89
C GLN A 32 -5.60 -10.49 -16.44
N ILE A 33 -6.76 -10.05 -15.93
CA ILE A 33 -7.21 -10.40 -14.58
C ILE A 33 -7.76 -11.83 -14.61
N THR A 34 -7.13 -12.71 -13.84
CA THR A 34 -7.60 -14.08 -13.64
C THR A 34 -8.99 -14.07 -13.00
N ARG A 35 -10.01 -14.48 -13.76
CA ARG A 35 -11.41 -14.53 -13.32
C ARG A 35 -11.71 -15.81 -12.56
N VAL A 36 -11.24 -15.87 -11.31
CA VAL A 36 -11.44 -17.02 -10.42
C VAL A 36 -11.98 -16.58 -9.07
N ARG A 37 -12.59 -17.54 -8.35
CA ARG A 37 -13.03 -17.39 -6.96
C ARG A 37 -12.45 -18.52 -6.14
N VAL A 38 -11.18 -18.39 -5.78
CA VAL A 38 -10.46 -19.39 -4.99
C VAL A 38 -10.04 -18.74 -3.68
N ILE A 39 -10.15 -19.49 -2.59
CA ILE A 39 -9.68 -19.08 -1.27
C ILE A 39 -8.53 -20.01 -0.88
N ASN A 40 -7.35 -19.43 -0.65
CA ASN A 40 -6.17 -20.09 -0.12
C ASN A 40 -5.99 -19.72 1.35
N LEU A 41 -6.32 -20.66 2.25
CA LEU A 41 -6.20 -20.47 3.69
C LEU A 41 -4.95 -21.10 4.29
N ILE A 42 -4.09 -21.70 3.46
CA ILE A 42 -2.84 -22.31 3.93
C ILE A 42 -1.73 -21.27 3.73
N PRO A 43 -1.14 -20.73 4.82
CA PRO A 43 -0.08 -19.74 4.70
C PRO A 43 1.09 -20.27 3.87
N LEU A 44 1.59 -19.44 2.96
CA LEU A 44 2.70 -19.72 2.05
C LEU A 44 2.44 -20.82 1.01
N ASN A 45 1.22 -21.36 0.92
CA ASN A 45 0.89 -22.40 -0.02
C ASN A 45 0.84 -21.86 -1.45
N GLY A 46 1.79 -22.25 -2.30
CA GLY A 46 1.90 -21.75 -3.67
C GLY A 46 2.36 -20.29 -3.76
N SER A 47 2.74 -19.66 -2.65
CA SER A 47 3.17 -18.26 -2.64
C SER A 47 4.58 -18.12 -3.22
N VAL A 48 4.78 -17.16 -4.11
CA VAL A 48 6.11 -16.77 -4.59
C VAL A 48 6.69 -15.74 -3.63
N PHE A 49 7.93 -15.94 -3.16
CA PHE A 49 8.58 -15.02 -2.21
C PHE A 49 8.59 -13.55 -2.67
N SER A 50 8.69 -13.31 -3.98
CA SER A 50 8.64 -11.95 -4.55
C SER A 50 7.27 -11.29 -4.33
N GLU A 51 6.17 -12.02 -4.39
CA GLU A 51 4.82 -11.51 -4.16
C GLU A 51 4.62 -11.13 -2.69
N VAL A 52 4.99 -12.04 -1.78
CA VAL A 52 4.97 -11.79 -0.33
C VAL A 52 5.77 -10.53 0.01
N TYR A 53 6.97 -10.41 -0.58
CA TYR A 53 7.84 -9.28 -0.34
C TYR A 53 7.29 -7.96 -0.92
N ASN A 54 6.65 -8.00 -2.09
CA ASN A 54 5.99 -6.85 -2.68
C ASN A 54 4.81 -6.39 -1.81
N ASN A 55 3.99 -7.32 -1.31
CA ASN A 55 2.86 -7.04 -0.41
C ASN A 55 3.32 -6.39 0.90
N ILE A 56 4.41 -6.88 1.50
CA ILE A 56 5.05 -6.21 2.65
C ILE A 56 5.43 -4.77 2.29
N ARG A 57 6.17 -4.57 1.19
CA ARG A 57 6.70 -3.25 0.80
C ARG A 57 5.60 -2.22 0.54
N ILE A 58 4.54 -2.58 -0.16
CA ILE A 58 3.46 -1.64 -0.51
C ILE A 58 2.66 -1.18 0.71
N PHE A 59 2.64 -1.99 1.79
CA PHE A 59 1.95 -1.65 3.04
C PHE A 59 2.81 -0.87 4.05
N VAL A 60 4.14 -0.83 3.89
CA VAL A 60 5.04 -0.02 4.74
C VAL A 60 4.59 1.45 4.82
N PRO A 61 4.31 2.15 3.70
CA PRO A 61 3.82 3.53 3.77
C PRO A 61 2.50 3.67 4.52
N PHE A 62 1.58 2.69 4.47
CA PHE A 62 0.33 2.73 5.24
C PHE A 62 0.59 2.82 6.74
N GLY A 63 1.52 2.00 7.26
CA GLY A 63 1.92 2.04 8.65
C GLY A 63 2.49 3.41 9.07
N ILE A 64 3.32 3.99 8.21
CA ILE A 64 3.89 5.34 8.43
C ILE A 64 2.78 6.40 8.47
N TYR A 65 1.86 6.40 7.50
CA TYR A 65 0.76 7.36 7.44
C TYR A 65 -0.19 7.24 8.61
N ILE A 66 -0.50 6.02 9.07
CA ILE A 66 -1.34 5.81 10.26
C ILE A 66 -0.68 6.41 11.50
N CYS A 67 0.64 6.29 11.67
CA CYS A 67 1.34 6.97 12.76
C CYS A 67 1.29 8.50 12.66
N MET A 68 1.38 9.07 11.45
CA MET A 68 1.30 10.51 11.22
C MET A 68 -0.10 11.10 11.44
N LEU A 69 -1.14 10.41 10.95
CA LEU A 69 -2.53 10.89 10.93
C LEU A 69 -3.31 10.50 12.19
N LYS A 70 -2.98 9.34 12.77
CA LYS A 70 -3.66 8.77 13.94
C LYS A 70 -2.65 8.52 15.07
N SER A 71 -1.84 9.52 15.39
CA SER A 71 -0.84 9.47 16.47
C SER A 71 -1.40 9.03 17.82
N ASN A 72 -2.67 9.37 18.10
CA ASN A 72 -3.34 9.09 19.37
C ASN A 72 -3.94 7.67 19.44
N TRP A 73 -3.87 6.90 18.35
CA TRP A 73 -4.36 5.51 18.36
C TRP A 73 -3.37 4.60 19.09
N SER A 74 -3.90 3.70 19.91
CA SER A 74 -3.13 2.62 20.51
C SER A 74 -2.57 1.70 19.42
N PHE A 75 -1.50 0.98 19.75
CA PHE A 75 -0.89 0.00 18.84
C PHE A 75 -1.93 -1.00 18.30
N LEU A 76 -2.82 -1.50 19.17
CA LEU A 76 -3.88 -2.44 18.77
C LEU A 76 -4.84 -1.84 17.74
N LYS A 77 -5.23 -0.56 17.87
CA LYS A 77 -6.08 0.12 16.87
C LYS A 77 -5.38 0.24 15.52
N LYS A 78 -4.06 0.51 15.52
CA LYS A 78 -3.26 0.55 14.28
C LYS A 78 -3.17 -0.85 13.66
N LEU A 79 -2.88 -1.88 14.45
CA LEU A 79 -2.83 -3.27 13.98
C LEU A 79 -4.16 -3.72 13.37
N LEU A 80 -5.28 -3.46 14.06
CA LEU A 80 -6.62 -3.77 13.55
C LEU A 80 -6.94 -3.04 12.25
N SER A 81 -6.41 -1.82 12.05
CA SER A 81 -6.60 -1.09 10.79
C SER A 81 -5.85 -1.75 9.62
N PHE A 82 -4.68 -2.33 9.87
CA PHE A 82 -3.92 -3.06 8.84
C PHE A 82 -4.65 -4.35 8.48
N PHE A 83 -4.98 -5.14 9.49
CA PHE A 83 -5.70 -6.40 9.33
C PHE A 83 -7.07 -6.20 8.67
N GLY A 84 -7.84 -5.20 9.11
CA GLY A 84 -9.15 -4.90 8.55
C GLY A 84 -9.09 -4.44 7.09
N LEU A 85 -8.11 -3.59 6.73
CA LEU A 85 -7.93 -3.14 5.34
C LEU A 85 -7.53 -4.30 4.44
N THR A 86 -6.57 -5.13 4.86
CA THR A 86 -6.15 -6.26 4.03
C THR A 86 -7.23 -7.33 3.90
N LEU A 87 -8.00 -7.59 4.96
CA LEU A 87 -9.15 -8.49 4.89
C LEU A 87 -10.22 -7.95 3.93
N ALA A 88 -10.45 -6.64 3.92
CA ALA A 88 -11.37 -6.02 2.97
C ALA A 88 -10.92 -6.23 1.52
N PHE A 89 -9.61 -6.13 1.23
CA PHE A 89 -9.09 -6.39 -0.11
C PHE A 89 -9.36 -7.83 -0.56
N GLU A 90 -9.09 -8.81 0.30
CA GLU A 90 -9.36 -10.22 0.04
C GLU A 90 -10.85 -10.50 -0.24
N ILE A 91 -11.74 -9.92 0.57
CA ILE A 91 -13.19 -10.04 0.38
C ILE A 91 -13.60 -9.43 -0.96
N ILE A 92 -13.10 -8.24 -1.31
CA ILE A 92 -13.41 -7.58 -2.58
C ILE A 92 -12.93 -8.45 -3.75
N GLN A 93 -11.72 -9.00 -3.67
CA GLN A 93 -11.17 -9.86 -4.72
C GLN A 93 -12.02 -11.10 -4.96
N TYR A 94 -12.46 -11.73 -3.87
CA TYR A 94 -13.35 -12.89 -3.93
C TYR A 94 -14.73 -12.55 -4.51
N VAL A 95 -15.39 -11.51 -4.00
CA VAL A 95 -16.74 -11.09 -4.43
C VAL A 95 -16.73 -10.72 -5.92
N LEU A 96 -15.73 -9.94 -6.37
CA LEU A 96 -15.62 -9.48 -7.74
C LEU A 96 -15.04 -10.54 -8.71
N ALA A 97 -14.61 -11.70 -8.20
CA ALA A 97 -13.95 -12.74 -9.00
C ALA A 97 -12.75 -12.20 -9.79
N ILE A 98 -11.91 -11.40 -9.14
CA ILE A 98 -10.74 -10.75 -9.76
C ILE A 98 -9.41 -11.32 -9.27
N GLY A 99 -9.43 -12.47 -8.58
CA GLY A 99 -8.21 -13.12 -8.13
C GLY A 99 -8.43 -14.26 -7.14
N ILE A 100 -7.32 -14.81 -6.67
CA ILE A 100 -7.27 -15.77 -5.57
C ILE A 100 -7.19 -14.97 -4.28
N SER A 101 -8.10 -15.23 -3.35
CA SER A 101 -8.00 -14.67 -2.02
C SER A 101 -7.01 -15.50 -1.18
N ASP A 102 -5.99 -14.87 -0.61
CA ASP A 102 -4.86 -15.56 0.02
C ASP A 102 -4.55 -15.02 1.43
N ILE A 103 -4.54 -15.92 2.42
CA ILE A 103 -4.16 -15.58 3.79
C ILE A 103 -2.71 -15.06 3.88
N THR A 104 -1.85 -15.47 2.95
CA THR A 104 -0.47 -15.00 2.83
C THR A 104 -0.42 -13.50 2.54
N ASP A 105 -1.35 -13.00 1.71
CA ASP A 105 -1.44 -11.57 1.37
C ASP A 105 -1.89 -10.76 2.59
N ILE A 106 -2.83 -11.28 3.39
CA ILE A 106 -3.23 -10.71 4.69
C ILE A 106 -2.03 -10.59 5.64
N LEU A 107 -1.27 -11.67 5.79
CA LEU A 107 -0.12 -11.72 6.70
C LEU A 107 0.99 -10.78 6.24
N ALA A 108 1.32 -10.81 4.94
CA ALA A 108 2.34 -9.96 4.33
C ALA A 108 2.01 -8.47 4.47
N ASN A 109 0.78 -8.07 4.13
CA ASN A 109 0.32 -6.69 4.24
C ASN A 109 0.30 -6.21 5.70
N THR A 110 -0.16 -7.06 6.62
CA THR A 110 -0.16 -6.73 8.06
C THR A 110 1.27 -6.54 8.57
N LEU A 111 2.21 -7.41 8.17
CA LEU A 111 3.62 -7.29 8.51
C LEU A 111 4.24 -6.00 7.92
N GLY A 112 3.90 -5.65 6.68
CA GLY A 112 4.27 -4.39 6.06
C GLY A 112 3.83 -3.17 6.87
N GLY A 113 2.58 -3.16 7.32
CA GLY A 113 2.04 -2.11 8.20
C GLY A 113 2.81 -1.99 9.51
N LEU A 114 3.12 -3.13 10.15
CA LEU A 114 3.93 -3.16 11.38
C LEU A 114 5.35 -2.63 11.18
N ILE A 115 6.02 -3.01 10.09
CA ILE A 115 7.33 -2.48 9.71
C ILE A 115 7.24 -0.95 9.51
N GLY A 116 6.16 -0.47 8.87
CA GLY A 116 5.89 0.96 8.71
C GLY A 116 5.77 1.71 10.04
N ILE A 117 5.11 1.12 11.05
CA ILE A 117 5.10 1.69 12.41
C ILE A 117 6.53 1.77 12.95
N GLY A 118 7.29 0.68 12.88
CA GLY A 118 8.67 0.63 13.39
C GLY A 118 9.58 1.68 12.74
N ILE A 119 9.49 1.85 11.42
CA ILE A 119 10.22 2.88 10.67
C ILE A 119 9.82 4.28 11.16
N TYR A 120 8.53 4.55 11.30
CA TYR A 120 8.08 5.85 11.80
C TYR A 120 8.62 6.15 13.20
N GLU A 121 8.55 5.19 14.13
CA GLU A 121 9.06 5.35 15.49
C GLU A 121 10.58 5.59 15.50
N LEU A 122 11.34 4.90 14.64
CA LEU A 122 12.78 5.13 14.48
C LEU A 122 13.07 6.55 13.96
N LEU A 123 12.36 6.98 12.91
CA LEU A 123 12.48 8.33 12.39
C LEU A 123 12.06 9.38 13.43
N PHE A 124 11.06 9.09 14.25
CA PHE A 124 10.62 9.96 15.33
C PHE A 124 11.70 10.14 16.39
N LYS A 125 12.43 9.08 16.75
CA LYS A 125 13.59 9.18 17.65
C LYS A 125 14.70 10.06 17.09
N ILE A 126 14.97 9.99 15.77
CA ILE A 126 16.04 10.72 15.10
C ILE A 126 15.65 12.20 14.86
N PHE A 127 14.51 12.45 14.22
CA PHE A 127 14.10 13.77 13.73
C PHE A 127 13.11 14.50 14.66
N LYS A 128 12.56 13.82 15.67
CA LYS A 128 11.64 14.38 16.68
C LYS A 128 10.47 15.14 16.04
N HIS A 129 10.31 16.43 16.37
CA HIS A 129 9.24 17.29 15.85
C HIS A 129 9.30 17.55 14.34
N ARG A 130 10.42 17.23 13.68
CA ARG A 130 10.63 17.40 12.23
C ARG A 130 10.26 16.16 11.43
N THR A 131 10.00 15.02 12.07
CA THR A 131 9.71 13.72 11.43
C THR A 131 8.64 13.83 10.35
N ASN A 132 7.47 14.39 10.67
CA ASN A 132 6.38 14.51 9.69
C ASN A 132 6.73 15.45 8.53
N LYS A 133 7.58 16.46 8.76
CA LYS A 133 8.03 17.37 7.70
C LYS A 133 8.99 16.64 6.75
N PHE A 134 9.93 15.87 7.31
CA PHE A 134 10.87 15.04 6.54
C PHE A 134 10.13 13.98 5.71
N ILE A 135 9.22 13.23 6.34
CA ILE A 135 8.44 12.20 5.65
C ILE A 135 7.55 12.82 4.56
N ASN A 136 6.87 13.94 4.83
CA ASN A 136 6.07 14.63 3.81
C ASN A 136 6.92 15.09 2.63
N LEU A 137 8.14 15.59 2.87
CA LEU A 137 9.05 16.01 1.80
C LEU A 137 9.46 14.81 0.94
N LEU A 138 9.88 13.72 1.58
CA LEU A 138 10.26 12.49 0.89
C LEU A 138 9.07 11.92 0.09
N ALA A 139 7.90 11.82 0.71
CA ALA A 139 6.69 11.34 0.06
C ALA A 139 6.27 12.23 -1.10
N LEU A 140 6.33 13.55 -0.96
CA LEU A 140 6.04 14.49 -2.05
C LEU A 140 6.98 14.28 -3.25
N VAL A 141 8.29 14.16 -3.00
CA VAL A 141 9.28 13.90 -4.05
C VAL A 141 9.00 12.58 -4.75
N LEU A 142 8.84 11.49 -3.99
CA LEU A 142 8.58 10.16 -4.55
C LEU A 142 7.26 10.09 -5.32
N THR A 143 6.18 10.65 -4.79
CA THR A 143 4.88 10.70 -5.47
C THR A 143 4.96 11.54 -6.73
N SER A 144 5.66 12.68 -6.71
CA SER A 144 5.83 13.51 -7.91
C SER A 144 6.60 12.76 -9.01
N PHE A 145 7.69 12.08 -8.65
CA PHE A 145 8.44 11.24 -9.60
C PHE A 145 7.58 10.09 -10.16
N ALA A 146 6.81 9.41 -9.31
CA ALA A 146 5.91 8.33 -9.74
C ALA A 146 4.85 8.84 -10.72
N LEU A 147 4.22 9.98 -10.45
CA LEU A 147 3.22 10.58 -11.34
C LEU A 147 3.83 11.00 -12.68
N LEU A 148 5.02 11.61 -12.67
CA LEU A 148 5.74 11.96 -13.90
C LEU A 148 6.09 10.72 -14.73
N PHE A 149 6.52 9.64 -14.07
CA PHE A 149 6.83 8.38 -14.73
C PHE A 149 5.58 7.73 -15.36
N ILE A 150 4.45 7.76 -14.66
CA ILE A 150 3.17 7.29 -15.20
C ILE A 150 2.76 8.11 -16.43
N ILE A 151 2.82 9.45 -16.35
CA ILE A 151 2.52 10.34 -17.47
C ILE A 151 3.42 10.04 -18.67
N PHE A 152 4.72 9.81 -18.43
CA PHE A 152 5.67 9.45 -19.47
C PHE A 152 5.30 8.12 -20.15
N ILE A 153 4.93 7.09 -19.39
CA ILE A 153 4.48 5.80 -19.95
C ILE A 153 3.23 5.99 -20.81
N PHE A 154 2.23 6.72 -20.33
CA PHE A 154 1.00 6.97 -21.09
C PHE A 154 1.27 7.74 -22.39
N LYS A 155 2.15 8.75 -22.36
CA LYS A 155 2.54 9.49 -23.56
C LYS A 155 3.27 8.60 -24.56
N ARG A 156 4.18 7.73 -24.11
CA ARG A 156 4.90 6.78 -24.97
C ARG A 156 3.97 5.76 -25.61
N HIS A 157 3.04 5.19 -24.85
CA HIS A 157 2.06 4.25 -25.40
C HIS A 157 1.20 4.91 -26.48
N ARG A 158 0.75 6.16 -26.27
CA ARG A 158 -0.04 6.89 -27.28
C ARG A 158 0.71 7.16 -28.59
N ILE A 159 2.03 7.39 -28.53
CA ILE A 159 2.86 7.65 -29.72
C ILE A 159 3.06 6.39 -30.57
N LEU A 160 3.10 5.19 -29.95
CA LEU A 160 3.30 3.92 -30.67
C LEU A 160 2.05 3.42 -31.42
N PHE A 161 0.88 4.03 -31.19
CA PHE A 161 -0.39 3.68 -31.83
C PHE A 161 -0.95 4.81 -32.74
N MET A 162 -0.11 5.80 -33.10
CA MET A 162 -0.34 6.78 -34.17
C MET A 162 0.62 6.51 -35.32
#